data_AF-A0A3M2GZM9-F1
#
_entry.id   AF-A0A3M2GZM9-F1
#
_cell.length_a   1.000
_cell.length_b   1.000
_cell.length_c   1.000
_cell.angle_alpha   90.00
_cell.angle_beta   90.00
_cell.angle_gamma   90.00
#
_symmetry.space_group_name_H-M   'P 1'
#
loop_
_entity.id
_entity.type
_entity.pdbx_description
1 polymer ?
#
loop_
_entity_poly.entity_id
_entity_poly.type
_entity_poly.pdbx_seq_one_letter_code
_entity_poly.pdbx_strand_id
1 'polypeptide(L)'
;MKLFEGNSLKGKVGVYPLTAENLLRIGLALCTYLKLQKGMGEPLLAAKDLNFVTLSISLGFMAGGGNVLREGADVKLKWEPHGEEGRLLIEGMEEYEIKMVESIMFSRYNMPRAEGEEVGKIWIQDSSL
;
A
#
# COMPACT_ATOMS: atom_id res chain seq x y z
N MET A 1 4.80 -19.13 0.82
CA MET A 1 3.84 -18.64 -0.19
C MET A 1 4.38 -17.31 -0.70
N LYS A 2 4.42 -17.08 -2.02
CA LYS A 2 4.96 -15.85 -2.61
C LYS A 2 3.78 -15.04 -3.18
N LEU A 3 3.54 -13.88 -2.58
CA LEU A 3 2.51 -12.89 -2.88
C LEU A 3 2.96 -11.98 -4.01
N PHE A 4 4.20 -11.48 -3.97
CA PHE A 4 4.72 -10.54 -4.97
C PHE A 4 5.61 -11.21 -6.02
N GLU A 5 5.42 -10.86 -7.28
CA GLU A 5 6.34 -11.13 -8.39
C GLU A 5 7.18 -9.87 -8.66
N GLY A 6 8.40 -9.81 -8.11
CA GLY A 6 9.22 -8.61 -8.13
C GLY A 6 8.57 -7.53 -7.26
N ASN A 7 8.24 -6.39 -7.86
CA ASN A 7 7.52 -5.29 -7.21
C ASN A 7 6.01 -5.26 -7.55
N SER A 8 5.47 -6.39 -7.99
CA SER A 8 4.11 -6.45 -8.53
C SER A 8 3.25 -7.55 -7.91
N LEU A 9 1.95 -7.30 -7.85
CA LEU A 9 0.93 -8.24 -7.39
C LEU A 9 -0.12 -8.39 -8.49
N LYS A 10 -0.48 -9.62 -8.85
CA LYS A 10 -1.48 -9.92 -9.89
C LYS A 10 -2.68 -10.63 -9.30
N GLY A 11 -3.84 -10.46 -9.93
CA GLY A 11 -5.03 -11.25 -9.65
C GLY A 11 -6.31 -10.57 -10.11
N LYS A 12 -7.44 -11.17 -9.72
CA LYS A 12 -8.78 -10.64 -9.96
C LYS A 12 -9.25 -9.82 -8.75
N VAL A 13 -9.75 -8.61 -9.01
CA VAL A 13 -10.26 -7.72 -7.95
C VAL A 13 -11.36 -8.42 -7.14
N GLY A 14 -11.28 -8.37 -5.82
CA GLY A 14 -12.23 -9.03 -4.90
C GLY A 14 -11.91 -10.50 -4.63
N VAL A 15 -10.92 -11.08 -5.30
CA VAL A 15 -10.44 -12.46 -5.07
C VAL A 15 -9.02 -12.39 -4.54
N TYR A 16 -8.64 -13.28 -3.61
CA TYR A 16 -7.27 -13.30 -3.10
C TYR A 16 -6.26 -13.44 -4.27
N PRO A 17 -5.21 -12.58 -4.33
CA PRO A 17 -4.73 -11.69 -3.28
C PRO A 17 -5.30 -10.25 -3.27
N LEU A 18 -6.22 -9.89 -4.15
CA LEU A 18 -6.79 -8.55 -4.29
C LEU A 18 -8.14 -8.37 -3.56
N THR A 19 -8.27 -8.95 -2.36
CA THR A 19 -9.39 -8.67 -1.46
C THR A 19 -9.13 -7.37 -0.68
N ALA A 20 -10.19 -6.68 -0.25
CA ALA A 20 -10.06 -5.44 0.55
C ALA A 20 -9.21 -5.67 1.82
N GLU A 21 -9.45 -6.78 2.52
CA GLU A 21 -8.69 -7.13 3.74
C GLU A 21 -7.20 -7.33 3.46
N ASN A 22 -6.86 -8.07 2.41
CA ASN A 22 -5.46 -8.33 2.09
C ASN A 22 -4.75 -7.06 1.60
N LEU A 23 -5.43 -6.23 0.80
CA LEU A 23 -4.92 -4.95 0.33
C LEU A 23 -4.71 -3.96 1.48
N LEU A 24 -5.64 -3.89 2.44
CA LEU A 24 -5.46 -3.12 3.67
C LEU A 24 -4.26 -3.61 4.46
N ARG A 25 -4.09 -4.93 4.58
CA ARG A 25 -2.93 -5.53 5.26
C ARG A 25 -1.62 -5.15 4.56
N ILE A 26 -1.60 -5.13 3.22
CA ILE A 26 -0.45 -4.69 2.42
C ILE A 26 -0.13 -3.23 2.72
N GLY A 27 -1.12 -2.33 2.73
CA GLY A 27 -0.93 -0.93 3.08
C GLY A 27 -0.30 -0.74 4.46
N LEU A 28 -0.80 -1.48 5.45
CA LEU A 28 -0.27 -1.43 6.81
C LEU A 28 1.18 -1.94 6.89
N ALA A 29 1.50 -3.02 6.16
CA ALA A 29 2.84 -3.57 6.11
C ALA A 29 3.83 -2.61 5.42
N LEU A 30 3.41 -1.95 4.33
CA LEU A 30 4.20 -0.92 3.65
C LEU A 30 4.55 0.23 4.61
N CYS A 31 3.56 0.79 5.30
CA CYS A 31 3.79 1.86 6.26
C CYS A 31 4.70 1.40 7.41
N THR A 32 4.46 0.20 7.95
CA THR A 32 5.28 -0.39 9.03
C THR A 32 6.74 -0.53 8.61
N TYR A 33 6.98 -1.01 7.38
CA TYR A 33 8.34 -1.13 6.84
C TYR A 33 9.04 0.24 6.78
N LEU A 34 8.39 1.26 6.22
CA LEU A 34 8.97 2.60 6.09
C LEU A 34 9.26 3.22 7.48
N LYS A 35 8.36 3.07 8.44
CA LYS A 35 8.58 3.61 9.80
C LYS A 35 9.73 2.90 10.51
N LEU A 36 9.73 1.56 10.53
CA LEU A 36 10.67 0.79 11.34
C LEU A 36 12.04 0.63 10.69
N GLN A 37 12.09 0.39 9.38
CA GLN A 37 13.32 0.04 8.67
C GLN A 37 13.98 1.26 7.99
N LYS A 38 13.20 2.28 7.64
CA LYS A 38 13.71 3.53 7.06
C LYS A 38 13.71 4.71 8.03
N GLY A 39 13.17 4.55 9.23
CA GLY A 39 13.13 5.60 10.25
C GLY A 39 12.25 6.80 9.85
N MET A 40 11.30 6.61 8.94
CA MET A 40 10.42 7.68 8.47
C MET A 40 9.28 7.89 9.47
N GLY A 41 9.17 9.08 10.07
CA GLY A 41 8.10 9.39 11.03
C GLY A 41 6.71 9.36 10.41
N GLU A 42 6.55 10.05 9.28
CA GLU A 42 5.30 10.18 8.52
C GLU A 42 5.53 9.79 7.05
N PRO A 43 5.55 8.49 6.72
CA PRO A 43 5.78 8.04 5.35
C PRO A 43 4.68 8.54 4.39
N LEU A 44 5.04 8.73 3.12
CA LEU A 44 4.11 9.18 2.08
C LEU A 44 3.86 8.08 1.04
N LEU A 45 2.59 7.89 0.67
CA LEU A 45 2.15 7.00 -0.41
C LEU A 45 1.47 7.82 -1.51
N ALA A 46 1.90 7.67 -2.76
CA ALA A 46 1.21 8.24 -3.91
C ALA A 46 0.24 7.21 -4.52
N ALA A 47 -1.03 7.59 -4.64
CA ALA A 47 -2.04 6.84 -5.38
C ALA A 47 -2.66 7.75 -6.45
N LYS A 48 -2.17 7.65 -7.68
CA LYS A 48 -2.62 8.51 -8.79
C LYS A 48 -4.06 8.20 -9.22
N ASP A 49 -4.36 6.91 -9.38
CA ASP A 49 -5.68 6.42 -9.74
C ASP A 49 -6.40 5.94 -8.48
N LEU A 50 -7.56 6.53 -8.17
CA LEU A 50 -8.36 6.14 -7.01
C LEU A 50 -9.38 5.08 -7.41
N ASN A 51 -9.00 3.82 -7.26
CA ASN A 51 -9.85 2.68 -7.51
C ASN A 51 -9.89 1.76 -6.28
N PHE A 52 -10.68 0.69 -6.35
CA PHE A 52 -10.81 -0.27 -5.25
C PHE A 52 -9.46 -0.76 -4.72
N VAL A 53 -8.51 -1.08 -5.60
CA VAL A 53 -7.22 -1.64 -5.24
C VAL A 53 -6.35 -0.61 -4.50
N THR A 54 -6.17 0.56 -5.11
CA THR A 54 -5.32 1.61 -4.55
C THR A 54 -5.90 2.20 -3.26
N LEU A 55 -7.21 2.45 -3.21
CA LEU A 55 -7.87 2.96 -2.00
C LEU A 55 -7.81 1.97 -0.83
N SER A 56 -7.96 0.66 -1.09
CA SER A 56 -7.86 -0.36 -0.03
C SER A 56 -6.46 -0.37 0.60
N ILE A 57 -5.41 -0.20 -0.22
CA ILE A 57 -4.03 -0.08 0.28
C ILE A 57 -3.83 1.26 1.00
N SER A 58 -4.32 2.36 0.44
CA SER A 58 -4.26 3.69 1.06
C SER A 58 -4.86 3.70 2.46
N LEU A 59 -6.01 3.03 2.66
CA LEU A 59 -6.62 2.88 3.98
C LEU A 59 -5.70 2.17 4.98
N GLY A 60 -5.08 1.07 4.56
CA GLY A 60 -4.10 0.36 5.39
C GLY A 60 -2.87 1.19 5.73
N PHE A 61 -2.38 1.95 4.76
CA PHE A 61 -1.22 2.83 4.93
C PHE A 61 -1.50 3.97 5.93
N MET A 62 -2.67 4.60 5.82
CA MET A 62 -3.15 5.61 6.78
C MET A 62 -3.36 5.03 8.18
N ALA A 63 -3.87 3.81 8.28
CA ALA A 63 -3.99 3.11 9.57
C ALA A 63 -2.61 2.80 10.21
N GLY A 64 -1.51 2.83 9.45
CA GLY A 64 -0.15 2.75 9.98
C GLY A 64 0.44 4.11 10.42
N GLY A 65 -0.29 5.20 10.17
CA GLY A 65 0.13 6.58 10.42
C GLY A 65 0.95 7.22 9.29
N GLY A 66 0.88 6.67 8.07
CA GLY A 66 1.46 7.28 6.88
C GLY A 66 0.40 8.05 6.08
N ASN A 67 0.80 9.11 5.37
CA ASN A 67 -0.15 9.91 4.61
C ASN A 67 -0.21 9.53 3.13
N VAL A 68 -1.34 9.82 2.48
CA VAL A 68 -1.59 9.50 1.08
C VAL A 68 -1.76 10.78 0.26
N LEU A 69 -1.01 10.86 -0.82
CA LEU A 69 -1.01 11.97 -1.78
C LEU A 69 -1.37 11.43 -3.17
N ARG A 70 -1.70 12.33 -4.09
CA ARG A 70 -1.88 11.96 -5.50
C ARG A 70 -0.54 11.69 -6.19
N GLU A 71 0.47 12.52 -5.90
CA GLU A 71 1.82 12.47 -6.50
C GLU A 71 2.88 12.90 -5.48
N GLY A 72 4.17 12.66 -5.79
CA GLY A 72 5.30 13.15 -4.99
C GLY A 72 5.48 12.45 -3.63
N ALA A 73 5.64 11.13 -3.61
CA ALA A 73 5.72 10.32 -2.40
C ALA A 73 6.87 9.30 -2.43
N ASP A 74 7.17 8.70 -1.27
CA ASP A 74 8.21 7.68 -1.07
C ASP A 74 7.91 6.39 -1.83
N VAL A 75 6.64 5.98 -1.80
CA VAL A 75 6.13 4.79 -2.48
C VAL A 75 4.98 5.20 -3.40
N LYS A 76 4.90 4.60 -4.58
CA LYS A 76 3.80 4.88 -5.53
C LYS A 76 3.06 3.60 -5.91
N LEU A 77 1.74 3.70 -6.00
CA LEU A 77 0.87 2.64 -6.47
C LEU A 77 0.40 2.91 -7.90
N LYS A 78 0.50 1.90 -8.75
CA LYS A 78 -0.06 1.92 -10.10
C LYS A 78 -0.86 0.65 -10.35
N TRP A 79 -2.11 0.81 -10.79
CA TRP A 79 -2.97 -0.31 -11.15
C TRP A 79 -3.08 -0.42 -12.67
N GLU A 80 -2.77 -1.60 -13.21
CA GLU A 80 -2.82 -1.92 -14.64
C GLU A 80 -3.88 -3.00 -14.87
N PRO A 81 -5.10 -2.64 -15.30
CA PRO A 81 -6.14 -3.61 -15.61
C PRO A 81 -5.81 -4.41 -16.88
N HIS A 82 -6.06 -5.72 -16.86
CA HIS A 82 -5.84 -6.66 -17.95
C HIS A 82 -7.01 -7.65 -18.07
N GLY A 83 -8.09 -7.21 -18.74
CA GLY A 83 -9.30 -8.02 -18.87
C GLY A 83 -10.00 -8.21 -17.52
N GLU A 84 -10.21 -9.46 -17.11
CA GLU A 84 -10.79 -9.81 -15.80
C GLU A 84 -9.79 -9.76 -14.63
N GLU A 85 -8.50 -9.70 -14.94
CA GLU A 85 -7.43 -9.58 -13.96
C GLU A 85 -6.78 -8.20 -14.04
N GLY A 86 -5.84 -7.93 -13.15
CA GLY A 86 -4.93 -6.81 -13.30
C GLY A 86 -3.69 -6.98 -12.45
N ARG A 87 -2.82 -5.99 -12.58
CA ARG A 87 -1.53 -5.94 -11.93
C ARG A 87 -1.41 -4.65 -11.13
N LEU A 88 -1.13 -4.79 -9.85
CA LEU A 88 -0.66 -3.70 -9.00
C LEU A 88 0.86 -3.64 -9.06
N LEU A 89 1.40 -2.47 -9.32
CA LEU A 89 2.82 -2.16 -9.23
C LEU A 89 3.07 -1.27 -8.02
N ILE A 90 4.12 -1.59 -7.26
CA ILE A 90 4.65 -0.79 -6.17
C ILE A 90 5.99 -0.22 -6.62
N GLU A 91 6.06 1.10 -6.78
CA GLU A 91 7.28 1.81 -7.20
C GLU A 91 7.90 2.55 -6.02
N GLY A 92 9.18 2.91 -6.12
CA GLY A 92 9.93 3.55 -5.04
C GLY A 92 10.51 2.57 -4.01
N MET A 93 10.44 1.27 -4.30
CA MET A 93 11.00 0.21 -3.46
C MET A 93 11.79 -0.79 -4.30
N GLU A 94 12.92 -1.24 -3.78
CA GLU A 94 13.72 -2.33 -4.32
C GLU A 94 13.10 -3.71 -4.00
N GLU A 95 13.46 -4.73 -4.77
CA GLU A 95 12.88 -6.08 -4.63
C GLU A 95 13.09 -6.67 -3.22
N TYR A 96 14.26 -6.43 -2.60
CA TYR A 96 14.53 -6.94 -1.25
C TYR A 96 13.63 -6.26 -0.20
N GLU A 97 13.23 -5.01 -0.42
CA GLU A 97 12.33 -4.28 0.47
C GLU A 97 10.91 -4.83 0.38
N ILE A 98 10.46 -5.16 -0.84
CA ILE A 98 9.17 -5.83 -1.05
C ILE A 98 9.14 -7.20 -0.35
N LYS A 99 10.25 -7.94 -0.35
CA LYS A 99 10.36 -9.20 0.42
C LYS A 99 10.25 -8.97 1.94
N MET A 100 10.75 -7.84 2.45
CA MET A 100 10.59 -7.48 3.86
C MET A 100 9.15 -7.11 4.19
N VAL A 101 8.46 -6.38 3.31
CA VAL A 101 7.02 -6.09 3.44
C VAL A 101 6.21 -7.38 3.45
N GLU A 102 6.54 -8.33 2.56
CA GLU A 102 5.93 -9.65 2.52
C GLU A 102 6.19 -10.46 3.81
N SER A 103 7.40 -10.37 4.37
CA SER A 103 7.73 -10.98 5.66
C SER A 103 6.89 -10.40 6.80
N ILE A 104 6.70 -9.07 6.84
CA ILE A 104 5.83 -8.39 7.81
C ILE A 104 4.38 -8.87 7.65
N MET A 105 3.88 -8.96 6.41
CA MET A 105 2.54 -9.45 6.09
C MET A 105 2.26 -10.82 6.68
N PHE A 106 3.18 -11.78 6.53
CA PHE A 106 3.01 -13.17 6.98
C PHE A 106 3.52 -13.43 8.40
N SER A 107 4.03 -12.40 9.07
CA SER A 107 4.41 -12.48 10.47
C SER A 107 3.22 -12.82 11.36
N ARG A 108 3.50 -13.52 12.47
CA ARG A 108 2.52 -13.76 13.55
C ARG A 108 2.37 -12.57 14.49
N TYR A 109 3.29 -11.62 14.43
CA TYR A 109 3.22 -10.40 15.23
C TYR A 109 2.17 -9.45 14.66
N ASN A 110 1.44 -8.78 15.54
CA ASN A 110 0.52 -7.73 15.15
C ASN A 110 1.30 -6.55 14.58
N MET A 111 0.87 -6.06 13.42
CA MET A 111 1.36 -4.78 12.90
C MET A 111 0.79 -3.64 13.75
N PRO A 112 1.63 -2.70 14.24
CA PRO A 112 1.15 -1.52 14.96
C PRO A 112 0.16 -0.72 14.12
N ARG A 113 -0.84 -0.13 14.76
CA ARG A 113 -1.83 0.74 14.13
C ARG A 113 -1.83 2.09 14.85
N ALA A 114 -1.97 3.15 14.08
CA ALA A 114 -2.22 4.48 14.58
C ALA A 114 -3.71 4.62 14.98
N GLU A 115 -3.97 5.45 15.97
CA GLU A 115 -5.31 5.73 16.49
C GLU A 115 -5.56 7.24 16.59
N GLY A 116 -6.84 7.65 16.51
CA GLY A 116 -7.22 9.05 16.65
C GLY A 116 -6.53 9.97 15.64
N GLU A 117 -5.85 11.01 16.13
CA GLU A 117 -5.18 12.03 15.31
C GLU A 117 -3.91 11.53 14.61
N GLU A 118 -3.36 10.39 15.04
CA GLU A 118 -2.17 9.79 14.41
C GLU A 118 -2.51 9.03 13.11
N VAL A 119 -3.81 8.79 12.84
CA VAL A 119 -4.23 8.17 11.59
C VAL A 119 -3.90 9.12 10.43
N GLY A 120 -3.23 8.56 9.42
CA GLY A 120 -2.78 9.33 8.27
C GLY A 120 -3.93 9.95 7.48
N LYS A 121 -3.61 11.03 6.78
CA LYS A 121 -4.55 11.80 5.96
C LYS A 121 -4.40 11.44 4.48
N ILE A 122 -5.46 11.67 3.72
CA ILE A 122 -5.44 11.60 2.26
C ILE A 122 -5.74 12.97 1.67
N TRP A 123 -4.90 13.44 0.75
CA TRP A 123 -5.15 14.67 0.00
C TRP A 123 -5.40 14.34 -1.46
N ILE A 124 -6.68 14.46 -1.83
CA ILE A 124 -7.16 14.34 -3.20
C ILE A 124 -7.48 15.77 -3.63
N GLN A 125 -6.53 16.44 -4.29
CA GLN A 125 -6.89 17.66 -5.01
C GLN A 125 -7.61 17.26 -6.30
N ASP A 126 -8.89 17.64 -6.39
CA ASP A 126 -9.64 17.63 -7.64
C ASP A 126 -8.94 18.55 -8.63
N SER A 127 -8.39 17.96 -9.68
CA SER A 127 -8.14 18.70 -10.90
C SER A 127 -9.33 18.42 -11.82
N SER A 128 -10.20 19.44 -11.95
CA SER A 128 -11.40 19.57 -12.79
C SER A 128 -12.77 19.18 -12.18
N LEU A 129 -13.44 20.21 -11.64
CA LEU A 129 -14.81 20.55 -12.06
C LEU A 129 -14.76 21.17 -13.47
#